data_AF-A0A963FUJ4-F1
#
_entry.id   AF-A0A963FUJ4-F1
#
_cell.length_a   1.000
_cell.length_b   1.000
_cell.length_c   1.000
_cell.angle_alpha   90.00
_cell.angle_beta   90.00
_cell.angle_gamma   90.00
#
_symmetry.space_group_name_H-M   'P 1'
#
loop_
_entity.id
_entity.type
_entity.pdbx_description
1 polymer ?
#
loop_
_entity_poly.entity_id
_entity_poly.type
_entity_poly.pdbx_seq_one_letter_code
_entity_poly.pdbx_strand_id
1 'polypeptide(L)'
;GTVLVLWILFGGRTFCSWVCPYHLLAEWAEKIHLWLVREKLVIDQPVDRRLRTVFWIVFALLAFATGYTVYEAISPTGIVSRALIYGPGLALLWVLALLVFEVFFSRRAWCRYACPIGLTYGVVGIFTPLRIKYTLDGCFHEGNCRKVCLVPHVLDTVIKGRAVHTEVPIGPDCTRCGLCVDVCPTGSLTYEVKGLSKLM
;
A
#
# COMPACT_ATOMS: atom_id res chain seq x y z
N GLY A 1 -11.42 -5.50 -24.17
CA GLY A 1 -11.87 -6.70 -23.45
C GLY A 1 -10.81 -7.28 -22.54
N THR A 2 -9.67 -7.70 -23.10
CA THR A 2 -8.57 -8.39 -22.39
C THR A 2 -7.94 -7.59 -21.24
N VAL A 3 -7.72 -6.28 -21.41
CA VAL A 3 -7.14 -5.42 -20.37
C VAL A 3 -8.01 -5.36 -19.12
N LEU A 4 -9.33 -5.20 -19.27
CA LEU A 4 -10.28 -5.19 -18.15
C LEU A 4 -10.31 -6.53 -17.40
N VAL A 5 -10.25 -7.65 -18.12
CA VAL A 5 -10.23 -9.00 -17.53
C VAL A 5 -8.95 -9.21 -16.71
N LEU A 6 -7.78 -8.82 -17.24
CA LEU A 6 -6.52 -8.83 -16.49
C LEU A 6 -6.58 -7.91 -15.27
N TRP A 7 -7.18 -6.73 -15.41
CA TRP A 7 -7.35 -5.76 -14.33
C TRP A 7 -8.36 -6.18 -13.27
N ILE A 8 -9.24 -7.14 -13.54
CA ILE A 8 -10.17 -7.71 -12.55
C ILE A 8 -9.50 -8.90 -11.86
N LEU A 9 -8.77 -9.73 -12.62
CA LEU A 9 -8.04 -10.90 -12.11
C LEU A 9 -6.85 -10.53 -11.22
N PHE A 10 -6.00 -9.61 -11.69
CA PHE A 10 -4.87 -9.03 -10.94
C PHE A 10 -5.26 -7.76 -10.17
N GLY A 11 -6.53 -7.40 -10.24
CA GLY A 11 -7.08 -6.13 -9.82
C GLY A 11 -6.86 -5.71 -8.38
N GLY A 12 -7.07 -4.42 -8.17
CA GLY A 12 -6.91 -3.77 -6.88
C GLY A 12 -5.53 -3.15 -6.71
N ARG A 13 -4.99 -3.14 -5.49
CA ARG A 13 -3.78 -2.38 -5.12
C ARG A 13 -2.46 -2.95 -5.68
N THR A 14 -2.50 -3.99 -6.50
CA THR A 14 -1.33 -4.57 -7.18
C THR A 14 -0.60 -3.53 -8.04
N PHE A 15 -1.35 -2.62 -8.69
CA PHE A 15 -0.78 -1.51 -9.47
C PHE A 15 0.12 -0.59 -8.66
N CYS A 16 -0.22 -0.35 -7.39
CA CYS A 16 0.57 0.49 -6.50
C CYS A 16 1.94 -0.12 -6.15
N SER A 17 2.11 -1.43 -6.31
CA SER A 17 3.38 -2.12 -6.05
C SER A 17 4.21 -2.34 -7.32
N TRP A 18 3.56 -2.64 -8.45
CA TRP A 18 4.25 -3.07 -9.66
C TRP A 18 4.44 -1.97 -10.70
N VAL A 19 3.54 -0.97 -10.74
CA VAL A 19 3.50 0.02 -11.83
C VAL A 19 3.80 1.43 -11.33
N CYS A 20 3.50 1.73 -10.07
CA CYS A 20 3.64 3.08 -9.54
C CYS A 20 5.12 3.48 -9.37
N PRO A 21 5.63 4.50 -10.09
CA PRO A 21 7.03 4.90 -9.98
C PRO A 21 7.34 5.57 -8.63
N TYR A 22 6.35 6.19 -8.00
CA TYR A 22 6.47 6.73 -6.63
C TYR A 22 6.70 5.63 -5.59
N HIS A 23 6.36 4.38 -5.90
CA HIS A 23 6.55 3.25 -4.99
C HIS A 23 8.01 3.12 -4.55
N LEU A 24 8.94 3.19 -5.51
CA LEU A 24 10.36 3.06 -5.25
C LEU A 24 10.85 4.18 -4.33
N LEU A 25 10.44 5.42 -4.60
CA LEU A 25 10.79 6.57 -3.75
C LEU A 25 10.24 6.42 -2.33
N ALA A 26 9.00 5.95 -2.20
CA ALA A 26 8.36 5.72 -0.91
C ALA A 26 9.03 4.57 -0.12
N GLU A 27 9.52 3.53 -0.78
CA GLU A 27 10.31 2.46 -0.14
C GLU A 27 11.63 2.98 0.41
N TRP A 28 12.32 3.83 -0.36
CA TRP A 28 13.57 4.44 0.08
C TRP A 28 13.32 5.37 1.27
N ALA A 29 12.30 6.22 1.19
CA ALA A 29 11.88 7.08 2.30
C ALA A 29 11.53 6.27 3.55
N GLU A 30 10.83 5.13 3.42
CA GLU A 30 10.51 4.27 4.55
C GLU A 30 11.74 3.62 5.18
N LYS A 31 12.71 3.16 4.37
CA LYS A 31 13.99 2.64 4.89
C LYS A 31 14.76 3.71 5.65
N ILE A 32 14.80 4.94 5.13
CA ILE A 32 15.45 6.08 5.80
C ILE A 32 14.71 6.42 7.10
N HIS A 33 13.39 6.46 7.10
CA HIS A 33 12.58 6.68 8.31
C HIS A 33 12.88 5.62 9.37
N LEU A 34 12.90 4.34 9.01
CA LEU A 34 13.19 3.26 9.95
C LEU A 34 14.62 3.32 10.51
N TRP A 35 15.58 3.75 9.69
CA TRP A 35 16.94 4.04 10.15
C TRP A 35 16.95 5.22 11.13
N LEU A 36 16.23 6.30 10.82
CA LEU A 36 16.16 7.51 11.65
C LEU A 36 15.43 7.27 12.99
N VAL A 37 14.40 6.42 12.99
CA VAL A 37 13.71 5.95 14.19
C VAL A 37 14.63 5.05 15.03
N ARG A 38 15.46 4.20 14.40
CA ARG A 38 16.47 3.41 15.11
C ARG A 38 17.49 4.31 15.83
N GLU A 39 17.88 5.40 15.21
CA GLU A 39 18.75 6.44 15.78
C GLU A 39 18.03 7.38 16.78
N LYS A 40 16.76 7.10 17.13
CA LYS A 40 15.90 7.87 18.06
C LYS A 40 15.67 9.34 17.69
N LEU A 41 15.94 9.73 16.45
CA LEU A 41 15.72 11.10 15.97
C LEU A 41 14.24 11.42 15.68
N VAL A 42 13.39 10.39 15.52
CA VAL A 42 11.98 10.53 15.13
C VAL A 42 11.09 9.54 15.89
N ILE A 43 9.88 9.98 16.24
CA ILE A 43 8.85 9.17 16.91
C ILE A 43 7.84 8.69 15.87
N ASP A 44 7.59 7.38 15.79
CA ASP A 44 6.56 6.80 14.94
C ASP A 44 5.17 7.12 15.51
N GLN A 45 4.48 8.10 14.94
CA GLN A 45 3.11 8.42 15.34
C GLN A 45 2.13 7.61 14.48
N PRO A 46 1.35 6.68 15.08
CA PRO A 46 0.32 5.96 14.34
C PRO A 46 -0.83 6.92 14.01
N VAL A 47 -0.78 7.55 12.84
CA VAL A 47 -1.84 8.45 12.39
C VAL A 47 -3.13 7.66 12.13
N ASP A 48 -4.22 8.09 12.76
CA ASP A 48 -5.51 7.40 12.78
C ASP A 48 -6.14 7.17 11.40
N ARG A 49 -6.88 6.05 11.27
CA ARG A 49 -7.60 5.67 10.04
C ARG A 49 -8.61 6.73 9.59
N ARG A 50 -9.16 7.50 10.53
CA ARG A 50 -10.13 8.57 10.28
C ARG A 50 -9.58 9.68 9.41
N LEU A 51 -8.28 9.94 9.46
CA LEU A 51 -7.64 10.96 8.62
C LEU A 51 -7.78 10.63 7.13
N ARG A 52 -7.80 9.34 6.75
CA ARG A 52 -8.08 8.89 5.38
C ARG A 52 -9.45 9.35 4.90
N THR A 53 -10.48 9.19 5.74
CA THR A 53 -11.86 9.58 5.40
C THR A 53 -12.00 11.10 5.33
N VAL A 54 -11.35 11.83 6.24
CA VAL A 54 -11.35 13.30 6.26
C VAL A 54 -10.68 13.85 5.00
N PHE A 55 -9.49 13.37 4.64
CA PHE A 55 -8.82 13.79 3.40
C PHE A 55 -9.67 13.48 2.17
N TRP A 56 -10.37 12.34 2.16
CA TRP A 56 -11.25 11.98 1.04
C TRP A 56 -12.45 12.92 0.91
N ILE A 57 -13.11 13.27 2.01
CA ILE A 57 -14.22 14.25 2.01
C ILE A 57 -13.73 15.61 1.52
N VAL A 58 -12.55 16.05 1.99
CA VAL A 58 -11.92 17.30 1.55
C VAL A 58 -11.58 17.26 0.06
N PHE A 59 -11.01 16.16 -0.43
CA PHE A 59 -10.71 15.99 -1.85
C PHE A 59 -11.97 15.93 -2.72
N ALA A 60 -13.03 15.27 -2.25
CA ALA A 60 -14.31 15.19 -2.96
C ALA A 60 -14.98 16.57 -3.04
N LEU A 61 -14.96 17.34 -1.94
CA LEU A 61 -15.46 18.72 -1.91
C LEU A 61 -14.64 19.64 -2.81
N LEU A 62 -13.31 19.54 -2.78
CA LEU A 62 -12.42 20.30 -3.65
C LEU A 62 -12.66 19.96 -5.12
N ALA A 63 -12.75 18.68 -5.47
CA ALA A 63 -13.02 18.24 -6.84
C ALA A 63 -14.37 18.75 -7.36
N PHE A 64 -15.40 18.73 -6.51
CA PHE A 64 -16.72 19.28 -6.83
C PHE A 64 -16.68 20.81 -7.02
N ALA A 65 -15.89 21.50 -6.20
CA ALA A 65 -15.77 22.96 -6.25
C ALA A 65 -14.93 23.47 -7.45
N THR A 66 -13.85 22.77 -7.82
CA THR A 66 -12.90 23.28 -8.82
C THR A 66 -13.17 22.81 -10.24
N GLY A 67 -13.98 21.76 -10.46
CA GLY A 67 -14.27 21.22 -11.81
C GLY A 67 -13.08 20.63 -12.57
N TYR A 68 -11.85 20.83 -12.07
CA TYR A 68 -10.60 20.28 -12.57
C TYR A 68 -10.08 19.16 -11.68
N THR A 69 -9.32 18.22 -12.26
CA THR A 69 -8.56 17.19 -11.56
C THR A 69 -7.36 17.83 -10.83
N VAL A 70 -7.60 18.62 -9.77
CA VAL A 70 -6.56 19.17 -8.87
C VAL A 70 -5.59 18.07 -8.40
N TYR A 71 -6.12 16.85 -8.27
CA TYR A 71 -5.37 15.65 -8.01
C TYR A 71 -4.22 15.40 -9.00
N GLU A 72 -4.40 15.66 -10.29
CA GLU A 72 -3.41 15.38 -11.31
C GLU A 72 -2.18 16.31 -11.25
N ALA A 73 -2.40 17.55 -10.80
CA ALA A 73 -1.35 18.54 -10.60
C ALA A 73 -0.57 18.32 -9.29
N ILE A 74 -1.24 17.88 -8.22
CA ILE A 74 -0.63 17.73 -6.89
C ILE A 74 -0.08 16.30 -6.68
N SER A 75 -0.59 15.31 -7.42
CA SER A 75 -0.20 13.92 -7.19
C SER A 75 1.29 13.69 -7.49
N PRO A 76 2.09 13.25 -6.50
CA PRO A 76 3.49 12.93 -6.70
C PRO A 76 3.64 11.75 -7.67
N THR A 77 2.63 10.88 -7.79
CA THR A 77 2.60 9.83 -8.81
C THR A 77 2.60 10.39 -10.23
N GLY A 78 1.80 11.43 -10.50
CA GLY A 78 1.72 12.09 -11.81
C GLY A 78 2.92 12.99 -12.09
N ILE A 79 3.49 13.60 -11.05
CA ILE A 79 4.71 14.39 -11.17
C ILE A 79 5.91 13.50 -11.49
N VAL A 80 6.08 12.39 -10.77
CA VAL A 80 7.19 11.46 -10.98
C VAL A 80 7.09 10.78 -12.35
N SER A 81 5.88 10.37 -12.78
CA SER A 81 5.72 9.78 -14.11
C SER A 81 6.07 10.76 -15.23
N ARG A 82 5.64 12.03 -15.11
CA ARG A 82 6.02 13.09 -16.06
C ARG A 82 7.51 13.39 -16.02
N ALA A 83 8.11 13.44 -14.83
CA ALA A 83 9.54 13.69 -14.67
C ALA A 83 10.40 12.58 -15.29
N LEU A 84 9.92 11.33 -15.27
CA LEU A 84 10.60 10.19 -15.89
C LEU A 84 10.58 10.27 -17.43
N ILE A 85 9.49 10.81 -18.01
CA ILE A 85 9.31 10.88 -19.48
C ILE A 85 9.90 12.16 -20.06
N TYR A 86 9.62 13.31 -19.44
CA TYR A 86 9.95 14.64 -19.96
C TYR A 86 11.19 15.26 -19.29
N GLY A 87 11.80 14.57 -18.32
CA GLY A 87 12.95 15.04 -17.57
C GLY A 87 12.59 15.79 -16.27
N PRO A 88 13.59 16.07 -15.42
CA PRO A 88 13.38 16.66 -14.11
C PRO A 88 12.82 18.08 -14.23
N GLY A 89 11.64 18.32 -13.65
CA GLY A 89 11.00 19.63 -13.59
C GLY A 89 10.95 20.20 -12.17
N LEU A 90 10.59 21.47 -12.03
CA LEU A 90 10.41 22.16 -10.73
C LEU A 90 9.43 21.41 -9.80
N ALA A 91 8.47 20.69 -10.35
CA ALA A 91 7.52 19.87 -9.59
C ALA A 91 8.20 18.74 -8.77
N LEU A 92 9.41 18.31 -9.12
CA LEU A 92 10.16 17.34 -8.29
C LEU A 92 10.54 17.90 -6.91
N LEU A 93 10.69 19.22 -6.76
CA LEU A 93 10.94 19.83 -5.45
C LEU A 93 9.76 19.59 -4.49
N TRP A 94 8.53 19.61 -5.02
CA TRP A 94 7.34 19.26 -4.26
C TRP A 94 7.34 17.80 -3.82
N VAL A 95 7.70 16.88 -4.72
CA VAL A 95 7.84 15.45 -4.41
C VAL A 95 8.91 15.24 -3.36
N LEU A 96 10.05 15.92 -3.47
CA LEU A 96 11.13 15.85 -2.50
C LEU A 96 10.68 16.35 -1.12
N ALA A 97 10.01 17.50 -1.05
CA ALA A 97 9.46 18.03 0.18
C ALA A 97 8.45 17.06 0.84
N LEU A 98 7.58 16.44 0.05
CA LEU A 98 6.68 15.40 0.52
C LEU A 98 7.44 14.17 1.05
N LEU A 99 8.46 13.70 0.36
CA LEU A 99 9.28 12.56 0.81
C LEU A 99 10.00 12.88 2.12
N VAL A 100 10.56 14.09 2.26
CA VAL A 100 11.16 14.54 3.52
C VAL A 100 10.10 14.53 4.63
N PHE A 101 8.90 15.05 4.37
CA PHE A 101 7.82 15.00 5.33
C PHE A 101 7.43 13.56 5.72
N GLU A 102 7.35 12.63 4.77
CA GLU A 102 7.11 11.21 5.04
C GLU A 102 8.23 10.57 5.87
N VAL A 103 9.49 10.96 5.65
CA VAL A 103 10.66 10.49 6.43
C VAL A 103 10.63 10.97 7.88
N PHE A 104 10.10 12.16 8.16
CA PHE A 104 10.09 12.71 9.53
C PHE A 104 8.79 12.46 10.30
N PHE A 105 7.64 12.38 9.63
CA PHE A 105 6.34 12.34 10.32
C PHE A 105 5.66 10.98 10.26
N SER A 106 5.58 10.35 9.09
CA SER A 106 4.83 9.11 8.93
C SER A 106 5.23 8.34 7.68
N ARG A 107 5.46 7.04 7.86
CA ARG A 107 5.67 6.08 6.77
C ARG A 107 4.56 6.15 5.73
N ARG A 108 4.92 6.47 4.49
CA ARG A 108 4.04 6.49 3.31
C ARG A 108 2.75 7.27 3.52
N ALA A 109 2.82 8.43 4.17
CA ALA A 109 1.64 9.24 4.49
C ALA A 109 0.78 9.54 3.26
N TRP A 110 1.39 9.89 2.13
CA TRP A 110 0.70 10.18 0.88
C TRP A 110 -0.05 8.96 0.36
N CYS A 111 0.65 7.83 0.19
CA CYS A 111 0.05 6.60 -0.32
C CYS A 111 -1.05 6.03 0.61
N ARG A 112 -0.95 6.27 1.92
CA ARG A 112 -1.86 5.71 2.93
C ARG A 112 -3.10 6.54 3.19
N TYR A 113 -2.98 7.88 3.10
CA TYR A 113 -4.03 8.83 3.50
C TYR A 113 -4.49 9.74 2.37
N ALA A 114 -3.58 10.22 1.51
CA ALA A 114 -3.88 11.23 0.51
C ALA A 114 -4.19 10.66 -0.88
N CYS A 115 -3.71 9.44 -1.21
CA CYS A 115 -3.85 8.86 -2.54
C CYS A 115 -5.28 8.30 -2.80
N PRO A 116 -6.12 8.97 -3.62
CA PRO A 116 -7.47 8.52 -3.95
C PRO A 116 -7.44 7.28 -4.84
N ILE A 117 -6.40 7.14 -5.67
CA ILE A 117 -6.15 5.96 -6.50
C ILE A 117 -6.02 4.71 -5.62
N GLY A 118 -5.26 4.79 -4.52
CA GLY A 118 -5.12 3.68 -3.59
C GLY A 118 -6.45 3.26 -2.95
N LEU A 119 -7.38 4.20 -2.74
CA LEU A 119 -8.69 3.89 -2.16
C LEU A 119 -9.62 3.22 -3.18
N THR A 120 -9.70 3.75 -4.40
CA THR A 120 -10.53 3.17 -5.47
C THR A 120 -10.06 1.77 -5.81
N TYR A 121 -8.74 1.55 -5.90
CA TYR A 121 -8.16 0.22 -6.05
C TYR A 121 -8.37 -0.68 -4.83
N GLY A 122 -8.49 -0.13 -3.62
CA GLY A 122 -8.88 -0.89 -2.43
C GLY A 122 -10.29 -1.47 -2.56
N VAL A 123 -11.24 -0.68 -3.07
CA VAL A 123 -12.63 -1.11 -3.32
C VAL A 123 -12.68 -2.17 -4.42
N VAL A 124 -11.99 -1.95 -5.54
CA VAL A 124 -11.88 -2.96 -6.61
C VAL A 124 -11.24 -4.25 -6.09
N GLY A 125 -10.26 -4.12 -5.19
CA GLY A 125 -9.57 -5.23 -4.54
C GLY A 125 -10.46 -6.15 -3.68
N ILE A 126 -11.68 -5.71 -3.33
CA ILE A 126 -12.70 -6.56 -2.67
C ILE A 126 -13.22 -7.63 -3.64
N PHE A 127 -13.37 -7.30 -4.92
CA PHE A 127 -13.91 -8.19 -5.94
C PHE A 127 -12.82 -9.05 -6.61
N THR A 128 -11.55 -8.70 -6.42
CA THR A 128 -10.43 -9.45 -6.99
C THR A 128 -10.32 -10.86 -6.38
N PRO A 129 -10.18 -11.91 -7.22
CA PRO A 129 -10.09 -13.29 -6.77
C PRO A 129 -8.73 -13.64 -6.18
N LEU A 130 -7.64 -13.04 -6.68
CA LEU A 130 -6.30 -13.23 -6.14
C LEU A 130 -6.16 -12.58 -4.76
N ARG A 131 -5.78 -13.34 -3.73
CA ARG A 131 -5.59 -12.87 -2.35
C ARG A 131 -4.40 -13.59 -1.71
N ILE A 132 -3.88 -13.02 -0.64
CA ILE A 132 -2.91 -13.71 0.22
C ILE A 132 -3.70 -14.34 1.35
N LYS A 133 -3.39 -15.60 1.64
CA LYS A 133 -3.96 -16.41 2.72
C LYS A 133 -2.88 -16.65 3.76
N TYR A 134 -3.26 -16.51 5.03
CA TYR A 134 -2.42 -16.84 6.17
C TYR A 134 -2.89 -18.14 6.81
N THR A 135 -1.98 -19.09 7.02
CA THR A 135 -2.22 -20.35 7.72
C THR A 135 -1.50 -20.35 9.07
N LEU A 136 -2.24 -20.60 10.15
CA LEU A 136 -1.72 -20.60 11.52
C LEU A 136 -0.82 -21.80 11.80
N ASP A 137 -1.16 -22.97 11.29
CA ASP A 137 -0.53 -24.26 11.67
C ASP A 137 0.97 -24.33 11.39
N GLY A 138 1.48 -23.48 10.47
CA GLY A 138 2.90 -23.39 10.15
C GLY A 138 3.63 -22.18 10.73
N CYS A 139 2.97 -21.28 11.47
CA CYS A 139 3.56 -19.97 11.77
C CYS A 139 4.32 -19.93 13.10
N PHE A 140 5.63 -19.61 13.07
CA PHE A 140 6.44 -19.39 14.28
C PHE A 140 6.37 -17.97 14.86
N HIS A 141 5.54 -17.09 14.30
CA HIS A 141 5.36 -15.71 14.77
C HIS A 141 6.64 -14.86 14.88
N GLU A 142 7.63 -15.09 14.01
CA GLU A 142 8.92 -14.35 13.98
C GLU A 142 8.77 -12.85 13.66
N GLY A 143 7.68 -12.47 12.99
CA GLY A 143 7.37 -11.08 12.63
C GLY A 143 8.16 -10.52 11.44
N ASN A 144 9.00 -11.31 10.77
CA ASN A 144 9.77 -10.88 9.60
C ASN A 144 8.86 -10.42 8.44
N CYS A 145 7.76 -11.13 8.20
CA CYS A 145 6.75 -10.75 7.21
C CYS A 145 6.15 -9.34 7.46
N ARG A 146 5.96 -8.93 8.71
CA ARG A 146 5.45 -7.59 9.05
C ARG A 146 6.49 -6.50 8.85
N LYS A 147 7.78 -6.80 9.02
CA LYS A 147 8.87 -5.83 8.80
C LYS A 147 9.03 -5.45 7.33
N VAL A 148 8.85 -6.42 6.43
CA VAL A 148 8.97 -6.19 4.98
C VAL A 148 7.65 -5.71 4.36
N CYS A 149 6.51 -5.91 5.04
CA CYS A 149 5.23 -5.49 4.50
C CYS A 149 5.09 -3.96 4.42
N LEU A 150 4.79 -3.47 3.22
CA LEU A 150 4.50 -2.07 2.90
C LEU A 150 3.27 -1.51 3.66
N VAL A 151 2.43 -2.41 4.16
CA VAL A 151 1.15 -2.11 4.81
C VAL A 151 1.02 -2.99 6.07
N PRO A 152 1.83 -2.77 7.11
CA PRO A 152 2.04 -3.75 8.19
C PRO A 152 0.79 -4.07 9.01
N HIS A 153 -0.16 -3.15 9.08
CA HIS A 153 -1.44 -3.33 9.77
C HIS A 153 -2.32 -4.42 9.14
N VAL A 154 -2.12 -4.72 7.85
CA VAL A 154 -2.88 -5.77 7.16
C VAL A 154 -2.42 -7.17 7.60
N LEU A 155 -1.23 -7.30 8.18
CA LEU A 155 -0.68 -8.54 8.75
C LEU A 155 -0.80 -8.59 10.29
N ASP A 156 -1.65 -7.78 10.91
CA ASP A 156 -1.85 -7.84 12.37
C ASP A 156 -2.40 -9.19 12.84
N THR A 157 -3.03 -9.97 11.93
CA THR A 157 -3.47 -11.35 12.16
C THR A 157 -2.34 -12.34 12.41
N VAL A 158 -1.11 -12.02 11.96
CA VAL A 158 0.08 -12.86 12.14
C VAL A 158 0.67 -12.71 13.55
N ILE A 159 0.17 -11.76 14.36
CA ILE A 159 0.58 -11.60 15.75
C ILE A 159 -0.07 -12.72 16.58
N LYS A 160 0.73 -13.38 17.42
CA LYS A 160 0.27 -14.47 18.29
C LYS A 160 -1.00 -14.05 19.05
N GLY A 161 -2.06 -14.85 18.91
CA GLY A 161 -3.36 -14.63 19.56
C GLY A 161 -4.30 -13.62 18.89
N ARG A 162 -3.96 -13.07 17.72
CA ARG A 162 -4.84 -12.14 16.96
C ARG A 162 -5.54 -12.78 15.75
N ALA A 163 -5.19 -14.00 15.38
CA ALA A 163 -5.86 -14.72 14.31
C ALA A 163 -7.17 -15.32 14.81
N VAL A 164 -8.23 -15.14 14.03
CA VAL A 164 -9.60 -15.59 14.37
C VAL A 164 -9.82 -17.05 13.97
N HIS A 165 -9.14 -17.51 12.91
CA HIS A 165 -9.28 -18.85 12.33
C HIS A 165 -7.93 -19.41 11.91
N THR A 166 -7.84 -20.74 11.76
CA THR A 166 -6.67 -21.46 11.23
C THR A 166 -6.20 -20.92 9.89
N GLU A 167 -7.15 -20.47 9.06
CA GLU A 167 -6.89 -19.87 7.77
C GLU A 167 -7.56 -18.50 7.68
N VAL A 168 -6.77 -17.45 7.48
CA VAL A 168 -7.27 -16.07 7.43
C VAL A 168 -6.92 -15.43 6.09
N PRO A 169 -7.91 -15.03 5.27
CA PRO A 169 -7.65 -14.25 4.08
C PRO A 169 -7.26 -12.82 4.48
N ILE A 170 -6.20 -12.33 3.87
CA ILE A 170 -5.69 -10.99 4.11
C ILE A 170 -6.63 -9.93 3.48
N GLY A 171 -6.84 -8.82 4.18
CA GLY A 171 -7.82 -7.79 3.81
C GLY A 171 -7.53 -7.05 2.49
N PRO A 172 -8.53 -6.32 1.95
CA PRO A 172 -8.47 -5.65 0.64
C PRO A 172 -7.49 -4.47 0.58
N ASP A 173 -7.05 -3.96 1.74
CA ASP A 173 -5.99 -2.94 1.83
C ASP A 173 -4.60 -3.48 1.41
N CYS A 174 -4.44 -4.81 1.29
CA CYS A 174 -3.20 -5.46 0.84
C CYS A 174 -2.82 -5.06 -0.59
N THR A 175 -1.58 -4.65 -0.79
CA THR A 175 -1.01 -4.35 -2.12
C THR A 175 -0.67 -5.58 -2.93
N ARG A 176 -0.75 -6.79 -2.34
CA ARG A 176 -0.46 -8.08 -3.01
C ARG A 176 0.93 -8.09 -3.69
N CYS A 177 1.92 -7.49 -3.02
CA CYS A 177 3.29 -7.37 -3.53
C CYS A 177 4.09 -8.68 -3.45
N GLY A 178 3.71 -9.62 -2.58
CA GLY A 178 4.40 -10.91 -2.43
C GLY A 178 5.58 -10.94 -1.47
N LEU A 179 6.12 -9.78 -1.08
CA LEU A 179 7.28 -9.68 -0.19
C LEU A 179 7.14 -10.48 1.11
N CYS A 180 5.91 -10.57 1.65
CA CYS A 180 5.65 -11.33 2.88
C CYS A 180 5.63 -12.85 2.67
N VAL A 181 5.31 -13.31 1.46
CA VAL A 181 5.35 -14.73 1.06
C VAL A 181 6.82 -15.14 0.87
N ASP A 182 7.61 -14.30 0.19
CA ASP A 182 9.01 -14.59 -0.12
C ASP A 182 9.91 -14.69 1.12
N VAL A 183 9.66 -13.86 2.15
CA VAL A 183 10.45 -13.84 3.39
C VAL A 183 10.00 -14.89 4.42
N CYS A 184 8.88 -15.57 4.20
CA CYS A 184 8.32 -16.48 5.19
C CYS A 184 9.04 -17.84 5.13
N PRO A 185 9.83 -18.23 6.15
CA PRO A 185 10.59 -19.49 6.09
C PRO A 185 9.69 -20.73 6.16
N THR A 186 8.49 -20.59 6.73
CA THR A 186 7.55 -21.69 6.96
C THR A 186 6.48 -21.83 5.88
N GLY A 187 6.41 -20.92 4.91
CA GLY A 187 5.36 -20.94 3.90
C GLY A 187 3.95 -20.70 4.45
N SER A 188 3.81 -20.10 5.64
CA SER A 188 2.51 -19.81 6.26
C SER A 188 1.68 -18.74 5.53
N LEU A 189 2.30 -18.00 4.60
CA LEU A 189 1.62 -17.02 3.75
C LEU A 189 1.69 -17.52 2.32
N THR A 190 0.53 -17.72 1.69
CA THR A 190 0.44 -18.23 0.32
C THR A 190 -0.53 -17.42 -0.52
N TYR A 191 -0.39 -17.48 -1.83
CA TYR A 191 -1.37 -16.91 -2.75
C TYR A 191 -2.54 -17.88 -2.91
N GLU A 192 -3.75 -17.35 -2.79
CA GLU A 192 -5.01 -18.06 -3.01
C GLU A 192 -5.80 -17.35 -4.11
N VAL A 193 -6.32 -18.11 -5.07
CA VAL A 193 -7.25 -17.62 -6.08
C VAL A 193 -8.66 -18.05 -5.70
N LYS A 194 -9.47 -17.10 -5.22
CA LYS A 194 -10.86 -17.31 -4.87
C LYS A 194 -11.64 -17.81 -6.09
N GLY A 195 -12.08 -19.07 -6.03
CA GLY A 195 -12.82 -19.74 -7.11
C GLY A 195 -12.07 -20.91 -7.76
N LEU A 196 -10.73 -20.88 -7.76
CA LEU A 196 -9.91 -22.02 -8.24
C LEU A 196 -9.83 -23.13 -7.17
N SER A 197 -9.84 -22.76 -5.88
CA SER A 197 -9.88 -23.69 -4.75
C SER A 197 -11.18 -24.50 -4.62
N LYS A 198 -12.20 -24.20 -5.44
CA LYS A 198 -13.47 -24.94 -5.52
C LYS A 198 -13.55 -25.88 -6.74
N LEU A 199 -12.55 -25.82 -7.62
CA LEU A 199 -12.49 -26.50 -8.92
C LEU A 199 -11.39 -27.57 -8.98
N MET A 200 -10.51 -27.59 -7.97
CA MET A 200 -9.61 -28.70 -7.62
C MET A 200 -10.13 -29.39 -6.36
#